data_AF-A0A933NSB0-F1
#
_entry.id   AF-A0A933NSB0-F1
#
_cell.length_a   1.000
_cell.length_b   1.000
_cell.length_c   1.000
_cell.angle_alpha   90.00
_cell.angle_beta   90.00
_cell.angle_gamma   90.00
#
_symmetry.space_group_name_H-M   'P 1'
#
loop_
_entity.id
_entity.type
_entity.pdbx_description
1 polymer ?
#
loop_
_entity_poly.entity_id
_entity_poly.type
_entity_poly.pdbx_seq_one_letter_code
_entity_poly.pdbx_strand_id
1 'polypeptide(L)'
;AWKRLHDAHAIVLQAENNELRMANPFSAVPTDHQVHAAGRTWFANCAWDAVGICAALHSDGHIETTCADCAEPIEVEVRDQQPTDRHLLFHCLVPAANWWDDIVFT
;
A
#
# COMPACT_ATOMS: atom_id res chain seq x y z
N ALA A 1 2.44 -15.77 -18.28
CA ALA A 1 3.28 -14.58 -18.03
C ALA A 1 3.17 -14.12 -16.58
N TRP A 2 1.97 -13.87 -16.06
CA TRP A 2 1.70 -13.42 -14.68
C TRP A 2 2.33 -14.30 -13.58
N LYS A 3 2.19 -15.63 -13.65
CA LYS A 3 2.81 -16.54 -12.67
C LYS A 3 4.32 -16.34 -12.50
N ARG A 4 5.05 -16.13 -13.60
CA ARG A 4 6.50 -15.86 -13.55
C ARG A 4 6.83 -14.55 -12.81
N LEU A 5 5.98 -13.53 -12.92
CA LEU A 5 6.14 -12.28 -12.18
C LEU A 5 5.81 -12.47 -10.70
N HIS A 6 4.83 -13.31 -10.39
CA HIS A 6 4.48 -13.67 -9.03
C HIS A 6 5.59 -14.45 -8.32
N ASP A 7 6.09 -15.50 -8.95
CA ASP A 7 7.22 -16.31 -8.43
C ASP A 7 8.50 -15.49 -8.26
N ALA A 8 8.61 -14.36 -8.99
CA ALA A 8 9.71 -13.41 -8.89
C ALA A 8 9.41 -12.23 -7.94
N HIS A 9 8.31 -12.29 -7.17
CA HIS A 9 7.91 -11.27 -6.19
C HIS A 9 7.69 -9.87 -6.79
N ALA A 10 7.41 -9.77 -8.09
CA ALA A 10 7.11 -8.50 -8.75
C ALA A 10 5.63 -8.12 -8.65
N ILE A 11 4.76 -9.10 -8.42
CA ILE A 11 3.31 -8.96 -8.21
C ILE A 11 2.81 -10.06 -7.28
N VAL A 12 1.61 -9.91 -6.75
CA VAL A 12 0.91 -10.93 -5.98
C VAL A 12 -0.35 -11.34 -6.73
N LEU A 13 -0.55 -12.64 -6.91
CA LEU A 13 -1.77 -13.20 -7.48
C LEU A 13 -2.64 -13.77 -6.35
N GLN A 14 -3.96 -13.72 -6.51
CA GLN A 14 -4.90 -14.42 -5.63
C GLN A 14 -4.74 -15.93 -5.81
N ALA A 15 -4.74 -16.68 -4.71
CA ALA A 15 -4.51 -18.13 -4.73
C ALA A 15 -5.66 -18.88 -5.43
N GLU A 16 -6.88 -18.35 -5.33
CA GLU A 16 -8.11 -19.01 -5.74
C GLU A 16 -8.32 -18.96 -7.25
N ASN A 17 -7.99 -17.82 -7.89
CA ASN A 17 -8.35 -17.55 -9.28
C ASN A 17 -7.19 -16.99 -10.13
N ASN A 18 -6.00 -16.79 -9.56
CA ASN A 18 -4.84 -16.17 -10.22
C ASN A 18 -5.08 -14.75 -10.76
N GLU A 19 -6.08 -14.03 -10.26
CA GLU A 19 -6.24 -12.60 -10.54
C GLU A 19 -5.16 -11.79 -9.83
N LEU A 20 -4.86 -10.60 -10.34
CA LEU A 20 -3.93 -9.69 -9.68
C LEU A 20 -4.51 -9.28 -8.32
N ARG A 21 -3.71 -9.46 -7.26
CA ARG A 21 -4.00 -8.98 -5.91
C ARG A 21 -3.22 -7.71 -5.60
N MET A 22 -1.91 -7.72 -5.89
CA MET A 22 -1.02 -6.60 -5.61
C MET A 22 -0.04 -6.41 -6.75
N ALA A 23 0.22 -5.15 -7.08
CA ALA A 23 1.37 -4.73 -7.86
C ALA A 23 1.98 -3.57 -7.08
N ASN A 24 2.83 -3.89 -6.09
CA ASN A 24 3.25 -2.94 -5.07
C ASN A 24 3.75 -1.62 -5.69
N PRO A 25 3.34 -0.47 -5.13
CA PRO A 25 2.57 -0.31 -3.88
C PRO A 25 1.03 -0.42 -4.03
N PHE A 26 0.52 -0.75 -5.21
CA PHE A 26 -0.91 -0.74 -5.51
C PHE A 26 -1.59 -2.05 -5.13
N SER A 27 -2.74 -1.95 -4.46
CA SER A 27 -3.68 -3.04 -4.26
C SER A 27 -4.71 -3.07 -5.40
N ALA A 28 -5.00 -4.27 -5.90
CA ALA A 28 -6.06 -4.50 -6.87
C ALA A 28 -7.42 -4.82 -6.18
N VAL A 29 -7.43 -4.91 -4.86
CA VAL A 29 -8.64 -5.09 -4.04
C VAL A 29 -8.83 -3.90 -3.09
N PRO A 30 -10.07 -3.56 -2.67
CA PRO A 30 -10.30 -2.51 -1.69
C PRO A 30 -9.57 -2.77 -0.36
N THR A 31 -9.01 -1.70 0.22
CA THR A 31 -8.36 -1.70 1.53
C THR A 31 -8.74 -0.43 2.29
N ASP A 32 -8.41 -0.37 3.58
CA ASP A 32 -8.56 0.83 4.39
C ASP A 32 -7.54 1.93 4.06
N HIS A 33 -6.68 1.73 3.06
CA HIS A 33 -5.64 2.69 2.67
C HIS A 33 -5.97 3.27 1.29
N GLN A 34 -6.75 4.35 1.26
CA GLN A 34 -7.10 5.06 0.03
C GLN A 34 -6.11 6.18 -0.25
N VAL A 35 -5.69 6.32 -1.51
CA VAL A 35 -4.75 7.36 -1.94
C VAL A 35 -5.33 8.12 -3.13
N HIS A 36 -5.56 9.41 -2.95
CA HIS A 36 -5.98 10.34 -3.97
C HIS A 36 -4.74 10.99 -4.58
N ALA A 37 -4.32 10.52 -5.75
CA ALA A 37 -3.10 10.99 -6.42
C ALA A 37 -3.25 10.90 -7.94
N ALA A 38 -2.61 11.85 -8.65
CA ALA A 38 -2.64 11.92 -10.11
C ALA A 38 -4.07 11.90 -10.73
N GLY A 39 -5.03 12.54 -10.07
CA GLY A 39 -6.42 12.65 -10.54
C GLY A 39 -7.25 11.36 -10.43
N ARG A 40 -6.80 10.38 -9.65
CA ARG A 40 -7.50 9.11 -9.40
C ARG A 40 -7.44 8.73 -7.92
N THR A 41 -8.32 7.82 -7.53
CA THR A 41 -8.26 7.13 -6.24
C THR A 41 -7.64 5.74 -6.45
N TRP A 42 -6.69 5.40 -5.61
CA TRP A 42 -5.99 4.12 -5.57
C TRP A 42 -6.18 3.47 -4.21
N PHE A 43 -6.06 2.15 -4.16
CA PHE A 43 -5.92 1.41 -2.90
C PHE A 43 -4.46 1.00 -2.72
N ALA A 44 -3.92 1.17 -1.52
CA ALA A 44 -2.60 0.68 -1.13
C ALA A 44 -2.70 -0.61 -0.30
N ASN A 45 -1.67 -1.43 -0.29
CA ASN A 45 -1.70 -2.69 0.48
C ASN A 45 -1.57 -2.46 2.00
N CYS A 46 -0.89 -1.38 2.40
CA CYS A 46 -0.64 -1.03 3.80
C CYS A 46 -0.36 0.48 3.94
N ALA A 47 -0.19 0.95 5.18
CA ALA A 47 0.15 2.35 5.48
C ALA A 47 1.47 2.81 4.81
N TRP A 48 2.48 1.94 4.74
CA TRP A 48 3.75 2.22 4.06
C TRP A 48 3.55 2.38 2.54
N ASP A 49 2.83 1.44 1.94
CA ASP A 49 2.53 1.46 0.50
C ASP A 49 1.68 2.69 0.12
N ALA A 50 0.84 3.21 1.02
CA ALA A 50 0.04 4.40 0.75
C ALA A 50 0.92 5.62 0.42
N VAL A 51 1.99 5.84 1.18
CA VAL A 51 3.01 6.85 0.87
C VAL A 51 3.80 6.46 -0.38
N GLY A 52 4.06 5.16 -0.55
CA GLY A 52 4.70 4.58 -1.73
C GLY A 52 3.98 4.89 -3.05
N ILE A 53 2.64 4.95 -3.07
CA ILE A 53 1.86 5.29 -4.27
C ILE A 53 2.20 6.71 -4.75
N CYS A 54 2.20 7.70 -3.86
CA CYS A 54 2.56 9.08 -4.20
C CYS A 54 3.98 9.16 -4.79
N ALA A 55 4.93 8.44 -4.16
CA ALA A 55 6.31 8.35 -4.66
C ALA A 55 6.39 7.68 -6.04
N ALA A 56 5.69 6.56 -6.26
CA ALA A 56 5.68 5.82 -7.53
C ALA A 56 5.07 6.63 -8.68
N LEU A 57 4.07 7.47 -8.39
CA LEU A 57 3.42 8.34 -9.37
C LEU A 57 4.14 9.69 -9.55
N HIS A 58 5.18 9.97 -8.77
CA HIS A 58 5.85 11.27 -8.71
C HIS A 58 4.84 12.43 -8.54
N SER A 59 3.86 12.23 -7.67
CA SER A 59 2.75 13.15 -7.46
C SER A 59 2.53 13.40 -5.98
N ASP A 60 2.13 14.63 -5.67
CA ASP A 60 1.48 14.95 -4.40
C ASP A 60 0.13 14.21 -4.31
N GLY A 61 -0.39 14.09 -3.10
CA GLY A 61 -1.65 13.39 -2.88
C GLY A 61 -2.16 13.48 -1.45
N HIS A 62 -3.35 12.93 -1.26
CA HIS A 62 -4.02 12.82 0.04
C HIS A 62 -4.32 11.35 0.31
N ILE A 63 -3.97 10.90 1.51
CA ILE A 63 -4.11 9.53 1.96
C ILE A 63 -5.17 9.51 3.05
N GLU A 64 -6.18 8.66 2.89
CA GLU A 64 -7.18 8.39 3.92
C GLU A 64 -6.99 6.97 4.44
N THR A 65 -6.94 6.84 5.77
CA THR A 65 -6.86 5.55 6.43
C THR A 65 -7.46 5.55 7.83
N THR A 66 -7.34 4.44 8.54
CA THR A 66 -7.85 4.25 9.90
C THR A 66 -6.76 3.69 10.81
N CYS A 67 -6.80 4.08 12.09
CA CYS A 67 -5.94 3.49 13.10
C CYS A 67 -6.29 2.01 13.32
N ALA A 68 -5.31 1.12 13.24
CA ALA A 68 -5.54 -0.31 13.44
C ALA A 68 -5.96 -0.69 14.87
N ASP A 69 -5.73 0.17 15.87
CA ASP A 69 -6.09 -0.06 17.27
C ASP A 69 -7.49 0.50 17.62
N CYS A 70 -7.75 1.77 17.30
CA CYS A 70 -8.97 2.47 17.71
C CYS A 70 -9.95 2.78 16.58
N ALA A 71 -9.61 2.47 15.33
CA ALA A 71 -10.39 2.78 14.12
C ALA A 71 -10.65 4.27 13.85
N GLU A 72 -9.98 5.18 14.56
CA GLU A 72 -10.09 6.62 14.27
C GLU A 72 -9.54 6.92 12.86
N PRO A 73 -10.21 7.80 12.09
CA PRO A 73 -9.72 8.23 10.79
C PRO A 73 -8.37 8.94 10.92
N ILE A 74 -7.47 8.63 9.99
CA ILE A 74 -6.17 9.29 9.84
C ILE A 74 -6.08 9.78 8.40
N GLU A 75 -5.75 11.07 8.25
CA GLU A 75 -5.51 11.68 6.95
C GLU A 75 -4.07 12.17 6.85
N VAL A 76 -3.41 11.90 5.72
CA VAL A 76 -2.04 12.33 5.47
C VAL A 76 -1.96 13.03 4.13
N GLU A 77 -1.54 14.29 4.14
CA GLU A 77 -1.19 15.02 2.93
C GLU A 77 0.26 14.72 2.55
N VAL A 78 0.53 14.50 1.27
CA VAL A 78 1.87 14.41 0.70
C VAL A 78 2.07 15.62 -0.20
N ARG A 79 3.08 16.44 0.11
CA ARG A 79 3.45 17.66 -0.62
C ARG A 79 4.93 17.70 -0.87
N ASP A 80 5.32 18.08 -2.09
CA ASP A 80 6.72 18.07 -2.54
C ASP A 80 7.41 16.72 -2.21
N GLN A 81 6.69 15.62 -2.48
CA GLN A 81 7.11 14.23 -2.20
C GLN A 81 7.39 13.91 -0.72
N GLN A 82 6.83 14.68 0.23
CA GLN A 82 6.99 14.42 1.66
C GLN A 82 5.65 14.47 2.39
N PRO A 83 5.39 13.56 3.34
CA PRO A 83 4.20 13.66 4.19
C PRO A 83 4.29 14.93 5.05
N THR A 84 3.17 15.63 5.19
CA THR A 84 3.10 16.86 5.97
C THR A 84 3.16 16.60 7.46
N ASP A 85 2.62 15.47 7.94
CA ASP A 85 2.81 14.99 9.30
C ASP A 85 3.87 13.90 9.35
N ARG A 86 4.90 14.11 10.18
CA ARG A 86 6.05 13.21 10.36
C ARG A 86 6.05 12.49 11.70
N HIS A 87 5.01 12.70 12.52
CA HIS A 87 4.88 12.04 13.83
C HIS A 87 4.10 10.73 13.75
N LEU A 88 3.39 10.50 12.64
CA LEU A 88 2.70 9.25 12.39
C LEU A 88 3.69 8.09 12.26
N LEU A 89 3.31 6.96 12.84
CA LEU A 89 4.06 5.72 12.80
C LEU A 89 3.22 4.67 12.11
N PHE A 90 3.87 3.84 11.29
CA PHE A 90 3.30 2.59 10.84
C PHE A 90 4.02 1.44 11.55
N HIS A 91 3.31 0.36 11.80
CA HIS A 91 3.85 -0.81 12.46
C HIS A 91 4.28 -1.84 11.42
N CYS A 92 5.53 -2.29 11.48
CA CYS A 92 5.99 -3.49 10.79
C CYS A 92 5.83 -4.67 11.76
N LEU A 93 4.80 -5.48 11.58
CA LEU A 93 4.54 -6.63 12.46
C LEU A 93 5.56 -7.73 12.21
N VAL A 94 5.84 -8.00 10.93
CA VAL A 94 6.78 -9.02 10.48
C VAL A 94 8.08 -8.35 10.02
N PRO A 95 9.27 -8.91 10.34
CA PRO A 95 10.53 -8.43 9.79
C PRO A 95 10.54 -8.49 8.25
N ALA A 96 11.03 -7.44 7.58
CA ALA A 96 10.98 -7.32 6.13
C ALA A 96 11.62 -8.49 5.35
N ALA A 97 12.61 -9.17 5.94
CA ALA A 97 13.23 -10.34 5.36
C ALA A 97 12.27 -11.53 5.19
N ASN A 98 11.17 -11.56 5.95
CA ASN A 98 10.19 -12.65 6.00
C ASN A 98 8.85 -12.26 5.36
N TRP A 99 8.72 -11.05 4.81
CA TRP A 99 7.46 -10.59 4.22
C TRP A 99 6.94 -11.49 3.10
N TRP A 100 7.83 -12.14 2.35
CA TRP A 100 7.42 -13.03 1.26
C TRP A 100 7.01 -14.44 1.72
N ASP A 101 7.14 -14.76 3.01
CA ASP A 101 6.55 -15.99 3.56
C ASP A 101 5.01 -15.93 3.50
N ASP A 102 4.44 -14.76 3.79
CA ASP A 102 3.05 -14.39 3.55
C ASP A 102 2.92 -12.87 3.42
N ILE A 103 2.99 -12.35 2.19
CA ILE A 103 2.97 -10.89 1.92
C ILE A 103 1.62 -10.25 2.23
N VAL A 104 0.57 -11.07 2.41
CA VAL A 104 -0.74 -10.59 2.84
C VAL A 104 -0.78 -10.39 4.36
N PHE A 105 0.12 -11.05 5.10
CA PHE A 105 0.27 -10.97 6.55
C PHE A 105 1.66 -10.45 6.94
N THR A 106 1.83 -9.13 6.97
CA THR A 106 3.11 -8.46 7.27
C THR A 106 3.01 -7.35 8.29
#